data_AF-A0AAJ0ECF0-F1
#
_entry.id   AF-A0AAJ0ECF0-F1
#
_cell.length_a   1.000
_cell.length_b   1.000
_cell.length_c   1.000
_cell.angle_alpha   90.00
_cell.angle_beta   90.00
_cell.angle_gamma   90.00
#
_symmetry.space_group_name_H-M   'P 1'
#
loop_
_entity.id
_entity.type
_entity.pdbx_description
1 polymer ?
#
loop_
_entity_poly.entity_id
_entity_poly.type
_entity_poly.pdbx_seq_one_letter_code
_entity_poly.pdbx_strand_id
1 'polypeptide(L)'
;MDITDYTTKYSAIIKVARMLVVYKAYTQRQYDVARQAATTDEGAADDGIESLFVYVRRMVQRFMTRTPGAPQAEPTPMDWILETRTYGMHIQYNTPADGVIDWVGDRISYRRVRFTMDQLSDMLHGVVDEARLLLAQLTMVTGGDEQGDAVSDSSQARSCLDEALPRIHWPSIEDDHSETREGYSFLYDDRNAW
;
A
#
# COMPACT_ATOMS: atom_id res chain seq x y z
N MET A 1 9.42 12.77 5.29
CA MET A 1 10.44 12.46 4.25
C MET A 1 9.69 11.90 3.06
N ASP A 2 9.90 12.44 1.87
CA ASP A 2 9.18 11.99 0.66
C ASP A 2 9.56 10.53 0.33
N ILE A 3 8.56 9.74 -0.09
CA ILE A 3 8.69 8.33 -0.45
C ILE A 3 9.67 8.15 -1.60
N THR A 4 9.63 9.06 -2.58
CA THR A 4 10.57 9.05 -3.72
C THR A 4 12.02 9.24 -3.28
N ASP A 5 12.25 10.10 -2.29
CA ASP A 5 13.57 10.46 -1.79
C ASP A 5 14.21 9.31 -1.00
N TYR A 6 13.51 8.75 0.00
CA TYR A 6 14.09 7.68 0.81
C TYR A 6 14.25 6.36 0.04
N THR A 7 13.32 6.01 -0.85
CA THR A 7 13.44 4.78 -1.66
C THR A 7 14.62 4.83 -2.63
N THR A 8 14.89 6.00 -3.20
CA THR A 8 16.05 6.25 -4.06
C THR A 8 17.35 6.14 -3.25
N LYS A 9 17.42 6.79 -2.07
CA LYS A 9 18.56 6.70 -1.15
C LYS A 9 18.85 5.26 -0.72
N TYR A 10 17.85 4.51 -0.27
CA TYR A 10 18.04 3.10 0.10
C TYR A 10 18.46 2.23 -1.08
N SER A 11 17.93 2.49 -2.29
CA SER A 11 18.37 1.77 -3.49
C SER A 11 19.84 2.04 -3.82
N ALA A 12 20.34 3.27 -3.60
CA ALA A 12 21.76 3.60 -3.74
C ALA A 12 22.60 2.88 -2.67
N ILE A 13 22.18 2.89 -1.40
CA ILE A 13 22.85 2.18 -0.32
C ILE A 13 22.97 0.68 -0.62
N ILE A 14 21.89 0.04 -1.08
CA ILE A 14 21.90 -1.38 -1.47
C ILE A 14 22.91 -1.65 -2.59
N LYS A 15 23.03 -0.77 -3.59
CA LYS A 15 24.03 -0.91 -4.67
C LYS A 15 25.46 -0.78 -4.15
N VAL A 16 25.73 0.23 -3.32
CA VAL A 16 27.06 0.42 -2.71
C VAL A 16 27.42 -0.78 -1.83
N ALA A 17 26.48 -1.27 -1.01
CA ALA A 17 26.65 -2.46 -0.19
C ALA A 17 27.04 -3.70 -1.01
N ARG A 18 26.39 -3.93 -2.17
CA ARG A 18 26.77 -5.02 -3.09
C ARG A 18 28.21 -4.88 -3.59
N MET A 19 28.63 -3.67 -3.96
CA MET A 19 30.01 -3.42 -4.40
C MET A 19 31.02 -3.67 -3.26
N LEU A 20 30.70 -3.23 -2.05
CA LEU A 20 31.53 -3.48 -0.86
C LEU A 20 31.68 -4.97 -0.56
N VAL A 21 30.61 -5.76 -0.70
CA VAL A 21 30.66 -7.22 -0.53
C VAL A 21 31.61 -7.86 -1.55
N VAL A 22 31.53 -7.47 -2.82
CA VAL A 22 32.44 -7.98 -3.87
C VAL A 22 33.89 -7.59 -3.56
N TYR A 23 34.13 -6.33 -3.20
CA TYR A 23 35.46 -5.84 -2.84
C TYR A 23 36.03 -6.58 -1.61
N LYS A 24 35.22 -6.80 -0.58
CA LYS A 24 35.63 -7.53 0.62
C LYS A 24 35.93 -9.00 0.31
N ALA A 25 35.11 -9.65 -0.53
CA ALA A 25 35.34 -11.03 -0.98
C ALA A 25 36.65 -11.16 -1.76
N TYR A 26 36.92 -10.21 -2.66
CA TYR A 26 38.17 -10.17 -3.42
C TYR A 26 39.39 -10.02 -2.50
N THR A 27 39.35 -9.03 -1.60
CA THR A 27 40.45 -8.76 -0.67
C THR A 27 40.69 -9.94 0.27
N GLN A 28 39.63 -10.60 0.75
CA GLN A 28 39.72 -11.77 1.61
C GLN A 28 40.37 -12.95 0.88
N ARG A 29 39.98 -13.21 -0.37
CA ARG A 29 40.60 -14.27 -1.18
C ARG A 29 42.09 -13.98 -1.40
N GLN A 30 42.47 -12.74 -1.71
CA GLN A 30 43.88 -12.39 -1.86
C GLN A 30 44.70 -12.66 -0.60
N TYR A 31 44.13 -12.32 0.58
CA TYR A 31 44.77 -12.62 1.86
C TYR A 31 44.93 -14.13 2.08
N ASP A 32 43.89 -14.92 1.78
CA ASP A 32 43.93 -16.37 1.93
C ASP A 32 44.94 -17.03 0.97
N VAL A 33 45.03 -16.55 -0.28
CA VAL A 33 46.05 -16.96 -1.26
C VAL A 33 47.45 -16.66 -0.74
N ALA A 34 47.70 -15.43 -0.28
CA ALA A 34 49.00 -15.04 0.24
C ALA A 34 49.40 -15.86 1.48
N ARG A 35 48.44 -16.17 2.35
CA ARG A 35 48.66 -17.00 3.54
C ARG A 35 48.98 -18.44 3.17
N GLN A 36 48.29 -19.01 2.19
CA GLN A 36 48.54 -20.38 1.74
C GLN A 36 49.88 -20.51 1.02
N ALA A 37 50.24 -19.54 0.17
CA ALA A 37 51.55 -19.48 -0.47
C ALA A 37 52.72 -19.39 0.54
N ALA A 38 52.52 -18.73 1.68
CA ALA A 38 53.52 -18.68 2.74
C ALA A 38 53.68 -19.99 3.53
N THR A 39 52.73 -20.93 3.40
CA THR A 39 52.68 -22.17 4.21
C THR A 39 52.96 -23.44 3.38
N THR A 40 52.91 -23.36 2.05
CA THR A 40 53.00 -24.52 1.15
C THR A 40 54.18 -24.37 0.17
N ASP A 41 55.03 -25.38 0.10
CA ASP A 41 56.12 -25.49 -0.89
C ASP A 41 55.53 -25.53 -2.32
N GLU A 42 56.18 -24.86 -3.26
CA GLU A 42 55.65 -24.21 -4.48
C GLU A 42 54.74 -25.04 -5.43
N GLY A 43 54.57 -26.35 -5.22
CA GLY A 43 53.91 -27.28 -6.15
C GLY A 43 52.41 -27.56 -5.96
N ALA A 44 51.77 -27.14 -4.87
CA ALA A 44 50.36 -27.51 -4.55
C ALA A 44 49.42 -26.33 -4.31
N ALA A 45 49.85 -25.10 -4.58
CA ALA A 45 49.23 -23.89 -4.02
C ALA A 45 47.91 -23.45 -4.69
N ASP A 46 47.60 -23.87 -5.92
CA ASP A 46 46.47 -23.29 -6.67
C ASP A 46 45.17 -24.13 -6.62
N ASP A 47 45.24 -25.44 -6.34
CA ASP A 47 44.08 -26.34 -6.32
C ASP A 47 43.27 -26.32 -5.01
N GLY A 48 43.79 -25.68 -3.95
CA GLY A 48 43.16 -25.68 -2.62
C GLY A 48 42.23 -24.51 -2.32
N ILE A 49 42.22 -23.46 -3.15
CA ILE A 49 41.57 -22.18 -2.81
C ILE A 49 40.20 -22.09 -3.46
N GLU A 50 39.18 -21.82 -2.64
CA GLU A 50 37.82 -21.61 -3.12
C GLU A 50 37.74 -20.47 -4.15
N SER A 51 36.84 -20.63 -5.13
CA SER A 51 36.64 -19.61 -6.15
C SER A 51 36.07 -18.32 -5.54
N LEU A 52 36.35 -17.17 -6.17
CA LEU A 52 35.82 -15.87 -5.73
C LEU A 52 34.29 -15.89 -5.58
N PHE A 53 33.59 -16.67 -6.42
CA PHE A 53 32.16 -16.85 -6.34
C PHE A 53 31.71 -17.41 -4.98
N VAL A 54 32.45 -18.37 -4.41
CA VAL A 54 32.11 -18.96 -3.11
C VAL A 54 32.23 -17.92 -2.00
N TYR A 55 33.28 -17.09 -2.02
CA TYR A 55 33.45 -15.97 -1.08
C TYR A 55 32.31 -14.96 -1.20
N VAL A 56 31.99 -14.52 -2.43
CA VAL A 56 30.90 -13.56 -2.67
C VAL A 56 29.57 -14.15 -2.22
N ARG A 57 29.25 -15.39 -2.59
CA ARG A 57 27.99 -16.05 -2.23
C ARG A 57 27.82 -16.13 -0.71
N ARG A 58 28.86 -16.52 0.00
CA ARG A 58 28.86 -16.61 1.48
C ARG A 58 28.65 -15.24 2.13
N MET A 59 29.31 -14.20 1.64
CA MET A 59 29.13 -12.84 2.17
C MET A 59 27.74 -12.26 1.83
N VAL A 60 27.23 -12.51 0.63
CA VAL A 60 25.87 -12.12 0.22
C VAL A 60 24.83 -12.80 1.11
N GLN A 61 24.95 -14.11 1.35
CA GLN A 61 24.04 -14.86 2.23
C GLN A 61 24.11 -14.44 3.70
N ARG A 62 25.18 -13.79 4.12
CA ARG A 62 25.34 -13.32 5.50
C ARG A 62 24.90 -11.87 5.70
N PHE A 63 25.10 -11.03 4.69
CA PHE A 63 24.94 -9.57 4.82
C PHE A 63 23.84 -8.97 3.93
N MET A 64 23.61 -9.54 2.74
CA MET A 64 22.70 -8.97 1.73
C MET A 64 21.36 -9.71 1.64
N THR A 65 21.21 -10.84 2.31
CA THR A 65 19.95 -11.60 2.36
C THR A 65 19.24 -11.36 3.67
N ARG A 66 17.91 -11.49 3.62
CA ARG A 66 17.11 -11.35 4.81
C ARG A 66 17.46 -12.41 5.83
N THR A 67 17.49 -12.01 7.10
CA THR A 67 17.64 -12.94 8.20
C THR A 67 16.52 -13.99 8.12
N PRO A 68 16.83 -15.30 8.08
CA PRO A 68 15.79 -16.32 8.06
C PRO A 68 14.99 -16.20 9.35
N GLY A 69 13.66 -16.36 9.27
CA GLY A 69 12.72 -16.21 10.41
C GLY A 69 12.86 -17.25 11.52
N ALA A 70 14.09 -17.69 11.81
CA ALA A 70 14.42 -18.50 12.96
C ALA A 70 14.13 -17.68 14.23
N PRO A 71 13.58 -18.31 15.29
CA PRO A 71 13.09 -17.61 16.49
C PRO A 71 14.11 -16.73 17.21
N GLN A 72 15.40 -16.99 17.00
CA GLN A 72 16.53 -16.36 17.70
C GLN A 72 17.31 -15.37 16.83
N ALA A 73 16.87 -15.14 15.59
CA ALA A 73 17.65 -14.40 14.62
C ALA A 73 17.37 -12.90 14.76
N GLU A 74 18.41 -12.12 15.08
CA GLU A 74 18.28 -10.67 15.27
C GLU A 74 18.19 -9.96 13.92
N PRO A 75 17.28 -8.98 13.78
CA PRO A 75 17.17 -8.20 12.56
C PRO A 75 18.43 -7.37 12.33
N THR A 76 18.96 -7.43 11.12
CA THR A 76 20.13 -6.65 10.70
C THR A 76 19.68 -5.28 10.17
N PRO A 77 20.56 -4.26 10.17
CA PRO A 77 20.27 -3.00 9.49
C PRO A 77 19.93 -3.18 8.00
N MET A 78 20.49 -4.20 7.35
CA MET A 78 20.17 -4.55 5.97
C MET A 78 18.75 -5.09 5.81
N ASP A 79 18.20 -5.81 6.79
CA ASP A 79 16.80 -6.23 6.80
C ASP A 79 15.88 -5.00 6.76
N TRP A 80 16.12 -4.04 7.66
CA TRP A 80 15.35 -2.81 7.75
C TRP A 80 15.42 -1.99 6.46
N ILE A 81 16.61 -1.85 5.86
CA ILE A 81 16.79 -1.12 4.59
C ILE A 81 16.04 -1.80 3.45
N LEU A 82 16.15 -3.13 3.33
CA LEU A 82 15.48 -3.90 2.27
C LEU A 82 13.95 -3.86 2.42
N GLU A 83 13.44 -3.97 3.64
CA GLU A 83 12.02 -3.88 3.95
C GLU A 83 11.47 -2.48 3.68
N THR A 84 12.10 -1.44 4.24
CA THR A 84 11.67 -0.05 4.07
C THR A 84 11.65 0.35 2.59
N ARG A 85 12.67 -0.06 1.82
CA ARG A 85 12.71 0.18 0.36
C ARG A 85 11.62 -0.58 -0.39
N THR A 86 11.32 -1.81 0.00
CA THR A 86 10.27 -2.63 -0.64
C THR A 86 8.89 -2.06 -0.34
N TYR A 87 8.65 -1.70 0.92
CA TYR A 87 7.40 -1.09 1.37
C TYR A 87 7.17 0.28 0.72
N GLY A 88 8.19 1.13 0.65
CA GLY A 88 8.09 2.41 -0.04
C GLY A 88 7.79 2.27 -1.53
N MET A 89 8.39 1.29 -2.21
CA MET A 89 8.01 0.97 -3.61
C MET A 89 6.58 0.46 -3.71
N HIS A 90 6.13 -0.37 -2.76
CA HIS A 90 4.75 -0.85 -2.73
C HIS A 90 3.76 0.32 -2.61
N ILE A 91 4.03 1.28 -1.72
CA ILE A 91 3.22 2.51 -1.59
C ILE A 91 3.24 3.29 -2.91
N GLN A 92 4.40 3.54 -3.52
CA GLN A 92 4.46 4.27 -4.80
C GLN A 92 3.63 3.64 -5.92
N TYR A 93 3.63 2.31 -6.03
CA TYR A 93 2.92 1.64 -7.12
C TYR A 93 1.44 1.37 -6.82
N ASN A 94 1.08 1.20 -5.54
CA ASN A 94 -0.27 0.77 -5.17
C ASN A 94 -1.11 1.89 -4.57
N THR A 95 -0.51 2.89 -3.94
CA THR A 95 -1.23 4.07 -3.47
C THR A 95 -1.52 4.97 -4.67
N PRO A 96 -2.78 5.32 -4.94
CA PRO A 96 -3.12 6.25 -6.00
C PRO A 96 -2.43 7.60 -5.72
N ALA A 97 -1.61 8.06 -6.66
CA ALA A 97 -1.04 9.39 -6.61
C ALA A 97 -2.16 10.43 -6.65
N ASP A 98 -1.97 11.53 -5.93
CA ASP A 98 -2.86 12.68 -5.96
C ASP A 98 -2.87 13.24 -7.40
N GLY A 99 -4.01 13.16 -8.10
CA GLY A 99 -4.19 13.69 -9.46
C GLY A 99 -4.31 12.72 -10.63
N VAL A 100 -4.81 11.48 -10.48
CA VAL A 100 -5.08 10.57 -11.62
C VAL A 100 -6.55 10.51 -12.01
N ILE A 101 -7.27 11.62 -11.88
CA ILE A 101 -8.62 11.75 -12.43
C ILE A 101 -8.49 12.65 -13.65
N ASP A 102 -8.54 12.05 -14.84
CA ASP A 102 -8.55 12.79 -16.10
C ASP A 102 -10.00 13.08 -16.48
N TRP A 103 -10.33 14.38 -16.48
CA TRP A 103 -11.66 14.92 -16.74
C TRP A 103 -11.64 15.65 -18.08
N VAL A 104 -12.33 15.09 -19.07
CA VAL A 104 -12.50 15.70 -20.39
C VAL A 104 -13.98 15.86 -20.70
N GLY A 105 -14.49 17.09 -20.59
CA GLY A 105 -15.90 17.41 -20.85
C GLY A 105 -16.83 16.71 -19.86
N ASP A 106 -17.64 15.77 -20.33
CA ASP A 106 -18.55 14.95 -19.50
C ASP A 106 -17.93 13.60 -19.08
N ARG A 107 -16.70 13.30 -19.53
CA ARG A 107 -16.08 12.00 -19.31
C ARG A 107 -15.04 12.08 -18.20
N ILE A 108 -15.23 11.26 -17.17
CA ILE A 108 -14.27 11.07 -16.09
C ILE A 108 -13.57 9.73 -16.32
N SER A 109 -12.24 9.77 -16.31
CA SER A 109 -11.42 8.57 -16.48
C SER A 109 -10.46 8.38 -15.32
N TYR A 110 -10.48 7.17 -14.79
CA TYR A 110 -9.61 6.72 -13.72
C TYR A 110 -9.01 5.37 -14.09
N ARG A 111 -7.69 5.34 -14.33
CA ARG A 111 -6.95 4.16 -14.78
C ARG A 111 -7.57 3.53 -16.05
N ARG A 112 -8.21 2.35 -15.91
CA ARG A 112 -8.86 1.61 -17.01
C ARG A 112 -10.37 1.81 -17.02
N VAL A 113 -10.93 2.50 -16.03
CA VAL A 113 -12.35 2.77 -15.91
C VAL A 113 -12.64 4.14 -16.50
N ARG A 114 -13.66 4.23 -17.35
CA ARG A 114 -14.16 5.48 -17.91
C ARG A 114 -15.66 5.49 -17.76
N PHE A 115 -16.19 6.56 -17.19
CA PHE A 115 -17.62 6.77 -17.02
C PHE A 115 -17.97 8.23 -17.33
N THR A 116 -19.24 8.48 -17.60
CA THR A 116 -19.77 9.85 -17.75
C THR A 116 -20.21 10.42 -16.41
N MET A 117 -20.43 11.73 -16.32
CA MET A 117 -20.95 12.34 -15.10
C MET A 117 -22.33 11.79 -14.75
N ASP A 118 -23.18 11.55 -15.74
CA ASP A 118 -24.49 10.90 -15.55
C ASP A 118 -24.34 9.51 -14.92
N GLN A 119 -23.42 8.68 -15.42
CA GLN A 119 -23.17 7.34 -14.87
C GLN A 119 -22.62 7.39 -13.45
N LEU A 120 -21.79 8.39 -13.13
CA LEU A 120 -21.31 8.61 -11.77
C LEU A 120 -22.47 9.00 -10.85
N SER A 121 -23.33 9.93 -11.29
CA SER A 121 -24.50 10.40 -10.53
C SER A 121 -25.47 9.24 -10.28
N ASP A 122 -25.77 8.44 -11.30
CA ASP A 122 -26.63 7.26 -11.18
C ASP A 122 -26.06 6.23 -10.20
N MET A 123 -24.76 5.97 -10.28
CA MET A 123 -24.08 5.07 -9.35
C MET A 123 -24.16 5.60 -7.91
N LEU A 124 -23.93 6.90 -7.71
CA LEU A 124 -23.97 7.53 -6.39
C LEU A 124 -25.39 7.53 -5.81
N HIS A 125 -26.41 7.79 -6.63
CA HIS A 125 -27.81 7.63 -6.24
C HIS A 125 -28.12 6.19 -5.83
N GLY A 126 -27.65 5.19 -6.59
CA GLY A 126 -27.81 3.79 -6.23
C GLY A 126 -27.17 3.43 -4.89
N VAL A 127 -25.96 3.93 -4.61
CA VAL A 127 -25.29 3.73 -3.30
C VAL A 127 -26.06 4.43 -2.17
N VAL A 128 -26.57 5.65 -2.40
CA VAL A 128 -27.40 6.35 -1.41
C VAL A 128 -28.69 5.57 -1.14
N ASP A 129 -29.34 5.03 -2.16
CA ASP A 129 -30.54 4.19 -2.01
C ASP A 129 -30.25 2.93 -1.20
N GLU A 130 -29.15 2.23 -1.51
CA GLU A 130 -28.71 1.03 -0.78
C GLU A 130 -28.38 1.34 0.68
N ALA A 131 -27.66 2.44 0.94
CA ALA A 131 -27.36 2.88 2.30
C ALA A 131 -28.63 3.23 3.08
N ARG A 132 -29.64 3.84 2.44
CA ARG A 132 -30.94 4.13 3.07
C ARG A 132 -31.72 2.85 3.39
N LEU A 133 -31.70 1.87 2.50
CA LEU A 133 -32.29 0.55 2.75
C LEU A 133 -31.62 -0.14 3.95
N LEU A 134 -30.29 -0.12 3.99
CA LEU A 134 -29.52 -0.70 5.08
C LEU A 134 -29.77 0.03 6.40
N LEU A 135 -29.82 1.36 6.38
CA LEU A 135 -30.20 2.17 7.54
C LEU A 135 -31.58 1.80 8.06
N ALA A 136 -32.58 1.70 7.18
CA ALA A 136 -33.94 1.33 7.59
C ALA A 136 -34.05 -0.08 8.19
N GLN A 137 -33.27 -1.03 7.64
CA GLN A 137 -33.15 -2.37 8.19
C GLN A 137 -32.53 -2.33 9.59
N LEU A 138 -31.45 -1.56 9.79
CA LEU A 138 -30.78 -1.42 11.08
C LEU A 138 -31.63 -0.66 12.11
N THR A 139 -32.41 0.34 11.69
CA THR A 139 -33.28 1.12 12.59
C THR A 139 -34.64 0.45 12.84
N MET A 140 -34.86 -0.77 12.35
CA MET A 140 -36.12 -1.51 12.44
C MET A 140 -37.34 -0.70 11.98
N VAL A 141 -37.14 0.21 11.04
CA VAL A 141 -38.21 1.02 10.43
C VAL A 141 -39.15 0.14 9.60
N THR A 142 -38.64 -0.98 9.07
CA THR A 142 -39.43 -2.04 8.44
C THR A 142 -39.98 -3.07 9.45
N GLY A 143 -39.98 -2.73 10.74
CA GLY A 143 -40.46 -3.56 11.84
C GLY A 143 -41.89 -3.22 12.22
N GLY A 144 -42.84 -3.72 11.44
CA GLY A 144 -44.25 -3.61 11.77
C GLY A 144 -45.14 -4.06 10.63
N ASP A 145 -45.07 -5.34 10.25
CA ASP A 145 -46.23 -6.13 9.87
C ASP A 145 -45.81 -7.61 9.78
N GLU A 146 -46.18 -8.39 10.80
CA GLU A 146 -46.04 -9.85 10.87
C GLU A 146 -47.04 -10.59 9.96
N GLN A 147 -47.58 -9.98 8.90
CA GLN A 147 -48.47 -10.67 8.00
C GLN A 147 -48.06 -10.43 6.56
N GLY A 148 -47.68 -11.54 5.92
CA GLY A 148 -47.11 -11.55 4.59
C GLY A 148 -47.99 -10.87 3.57
N ASP A 149 -47.43 -9.86 2.94
CA ASP A 149 -47.54 -9.71 1.50
C ASP A 149 -46.19 -9.21 0.99
N ALA A 150 -45.59 -9.95 0.08
CA ALA A 150 -44.34 -9.56 -0.54
C ALA A 150 -44.61 -8.31 -1.40
N VAL A 151 -44.40 -7.13 -0.82
CA VAL A 151 -44.41 -5.85 -1.55
C VAL A 151 -43.30 -5.93 -2.59
N SER A 152 -43.72 -6.36 -3.78
CA SER A 152 -42.88 -6.58 -4.96
C SER A 152 -42.63 -5.27 -5.72
N ASP A 153 -42.99 -4.13 -5.11
CA ASP A 153 -42.88 -2.81 -5.72
C ASP A 153 -41.87 -1.94 -4.95
N SER A 154 -40.67 -1.86 -5.53
CA SER A 154 -39.57 -1.02 -5.05
C SER A 154 -39.96 0.46 -4.88
N SER A 155 -40.99 0.94 -5.57
CA SER A 155 -41.51 2.30 -5.48
C SER A 155 -42.25 2.56 -4.16
N GLN A 156 -43.02 1.59 -3.67
CA GLN A 156 -43.77 1.70 -2.42
C GLN A 156 -42.84 1.58 -1.22
N ALA A 157 -41.84 0.69 -1.30
CA ALA A 157 -40.75 0.59 -0.34
C ALA A 157 -39.98 1.92 -0.20
N ARG A 158 -39.71 2.62 -1.31
CA ARG A 158 -39.04 3.93 -1.30
C ARG A 158 -39.88 5.01 -0.61
N SER A 159 -41.20 5.00 -0.78
CA SER A 159 -42.09 5.97 -0.14
C SER A 159 -42.13 5.82 1.38
N CYS A 160 -42.21 4.60 1.90
CA CYS A 160 -42.21 4.38 3.35
C CYS A 160 -40.83 4.62 3.99
N LEU A 161 -39.74 4.40 3.24
CA LEU A 161 -38.38 4.77 3.66
C LEU A 161 -38.21 6.29 3.77
N ASP A 162 -38.80 7.06 2.85
CA ASP A 162 -38.74 8.53 2.85
C ASP A 162 -39.56 9.16 3.98
N GLU A 163 -40.66 8.52 4.40
CA GLU A 163 -41.46 8.97 5.55
C GLU A 163 -40.81 8.62 6.89
N ALA A 164 -40.08 7.51 6.96
CA ALA A 164 -39.55 6.99 8.21
C ALA A 164 -38.10 7.40 8.51
N LEU A 165 -37.29 7.72 7.49
CA LEU A 165 -35.95 8.28 7.67
C LEU A 165 -35.92 9.75 7.26
N PRO A 166 -35.45 10.67 8.13
CA PRO A 166 -35.39 12.08 7.78
C PRO A 166 -34.52 12.28 6.53
N ARG A 167 -35.05 13.04 5.56
CA ARG A 167 -34.27 13.42 4.38
C ARG A 167 -33.15 14.34 4.80
N ILE A 168 -31.93 13.89 4.60
CA ILE A 168 -30.74 14.73 4.74
C ILE A 168 -30.77 15.76 3.61
N HIS A 169 -30.74 17.04 3.96
CA HIS A 169 -30.64 18.15 3.00
C HIS A 169 -29.20 18.25 2.46
N TRP A 170 -28.78 17.28 1.65
CA TRP A 170 -27.44 17.25 1.06
C TRP A 170 -26.99 18.57 0.39
N PRO A 171 -27.87 19.35 -0.30
CA PRO A 171 -27.45 20.61 -0.92
C PRO A 171 -27.04 21.72 0.06
N SER A 172 -27.43 21.61 1.33
CA SER A 172 -27.06 22.59 2.37
C SER A 172 -25.88 22.13 3.22
N ILE A 173 -25.33 20.93 2.96
CA ILE A 173 -24.16 20.41 3.66
C ILE A 173 -22.92 20.80 2.87
N GLU A 174 -22.02 21.53 3.53
CA GLU A 174 -20.70 21.87 3.04
C GLU A 174 -19.63 21.01 3.72
N ASP A 175 -18.56 20.69 3.01
CA ASP A 175 -17.39 20.01 3.57
C ASP A 175 -16.18 20.95 3.40
N ASP A 176 -15.26 20.93 4.37
CA ASP A 176 -14.01 21.68 4.28
C ASP A 176 -12.91 20.75 3.76
N HIS A 177 -12.78 20.74 2.43
CA HIS A 177 -11.78 19.93 1.74
C HIS A 177 -10.32 20.34 2.04
N SER A 178 -10.11 21.47 2.74
CA SER A 178 -8.77 21.91 3.14
C SER A 178 -8.34 21.35 4.51
N GLU A 179 -9.29 20.83 5.30
CA GLU A 179 -9.02 20.27 6.61
C GLU A 179 -8.51 18.82 6.48
N THR A 180 -7.31 18.58 7.00
CA THR A 180 -6.57 17.31 6.83
C THR A 180 -6.36 16.57 8.15
N ARG A 181 -6.94 17.06 9.25
CA ARG A 181 -6.89 16.39 10.55
C ARG A 181 -7.51 14.99 10.49
N GLU A 182 -6.79 14.01 11.02
CA GLU A 182 -7.30 12.65 11.17
C GLU A 182 -8.59 12.63 12.02
N GLY A 183 -9.65 12.02 11.47
CA GLY A 183 -10.96 11.95 12.11
C GLY A 183 -11.87 13.18 11.88
N TYR A 184 -11.47 14.11 11.01
CA TYR A 184 -12.37 15.16 10.54
C TYR A 184 -13.56 14.58 9.77
N SER A 185 -14.71 15.23 9.92
CA SER A 185 -15.98 14.91 9.28
C SER A 185 -16.73 16.21 9.08
N PHE A 186 -17.50 16.32 7.99
CA PHE A 186 -18.37 17.46 7.69
C PHE A 186 -19.35 17.79 8.83
N LEU A 187 -19.61 16.85 9.75
CA LEU A 187 -20.41 17.09 10.95
C LEU A 187 -19.80 18.13 11.91
N TYR A 188 -18.50 18.39 11.80
CA TYR A 188 -17.79 19.38 12.61
C TYR A 188 -17.62 20.73 11.90
N ASP A 189 -18.17 20.87 10.69
CA ASP A 189 -18.11 22.12 9.94
C ASP A 189 -19.14 23.11 10.48
N ASP A 190 -18.67 24.29 10.90
CA ASP A 190 -19.50 25.36 11.46
C ASP A 190 -20.55 25.89 10.47
N ARG A 191 -20.35 25.65 9.16
CA ARG A 191 -21.29 26.04 8.09
C ARG A 191 -22.52 25.13 8.03
N ASN A 192 -22.41 23.93 8.56
CA ASN A 192 -23.49 22.96 8.60
C ASN A 192 -24.38 23.21 9.82
N ALA A 193 -25.46 23.97 9.61
CA ALA A 193 -26.51 24.11 10.61
C ALA A 193 -27.31 22.79 10.72
N TRP A 194 -27.43 22.29 11.94
CA TRP A 194 -28.20 21.09 12.31
C TRP A 194 -29.54 21.45 12.95
#